data_AF-A0A2Z5X470-F1
#
_entry.id   AF-A0A2Z5X470-F1
#
_cell.length_a   1.000
_cell.length_b   1.000
_cell.length_c   1.000
_cell.angle_alpha   90.00
_cell.angle_beta   90.00
_cell.angle_gamma   90.00
#
_symmetry.space_group_name_H-M   'P 1'
#
loop_
_entity.id
_entity.type
_entity.pdbx_description
1 polymer ?
#
loop_
_entity_poly.entity_id
_entity_poly.type
_entity_poly.pdbx_seq_one_letter_code
_entity_poly.pdbx_strand_id
1 'polypeptide(L)'
;MKIPQLLDTIAILKPISVDRLSLMEAEYDFNSALPVGLVGTIVDIHQDNPGIDYLVEFADSDGCEFAIAYLKSNEFLTLQYELVAA
;
A
#
# COMPACT_ATOMS: atom_id res chain seq x y z
N MET A 1 -17.63 -4.44 5.20
CA MET A 1 -16.27 -4.43 4.61
C MET A 1 -15.41 -5.37 5.43
N LYS A 2 -14.56 -6.19 4.79
CA LYS A 2 -13.60 -7.05 5.48
C LYS A 2 -12.56 -6.15 6.19
N ILE A 3 -12.17 -6.51 7.40
CA ILE A 3 -11.08 -5.82 8.10
C ILE A 3 -9.77 -6.17 7.38
N PRO A 4 -8.98 -5.19 6.89
CA PRO A 4 -7.72 -5.49 6.23
C PRO A 4 -6.79 -6.29 7.13
N GLN A 5 -6.16 -7.32 6.58
CA GLN A 5 -5.26 -8.26 7.26
C GLN A 5 -3.84 -8.15 6.70
N LEU A 6 -2.89 -8.74 7.43
CA LEU A 6 -1.52 -8.90 6.94
C LEU A 6 -1.53 -9.67 5.61
N LEU A 7 -0.70 -9.22 4.66
CA LEU A 7 -0.58 -9.74 3.28
C LEU A 7 -1.81 -9.55 2.40
N ASP A 8 -2.85 -8.84 2.85
CA ASP A 8 -3.90 -8.41 1.93
C ASP A 8 -3.28 -7.44 0.89
N THR A 9 -3.57 -7.70 -0.39
CA THR A 9 -3.27 -6.77 -1.48
C THR A 9 -4.29 -5.64 -1.47
N ILE A 10 -3.83 -4.40 -1.64
CA ILE A 10 -4.68 -3.20 -1.64
C ILE A 10 -4.49 -2.39 -2.90
N ALA A 11 -5.47 -1.54 -3.24
CA ALA A 11 -5.30 -0.45 -4.20
C ALA A 11 -5.53 0.89 -3.49
N ILE A 12 -4.67 1.88 -3.71
CA ILE A 12 -4.83 3.21 -3.11
C ILE A 12 -5.99 3.98 -3.76
N LEU A 13 -6.83 4.59 -2.93
CA LEU A 13 -8.03 5.33 -3.34
C LEU A 13 -7.77 6.83 -3.54
N LYS A 14 -6.64 7.32 -3.03
CA LYS A 14 -6.23 8.73 -3.07
C LYS A 14 -4.73 8.80 -3.34
N PRO A 15 -4.23 9.87 -3.97
CA PRO A 15 -2.79 10.05 -4.13
C PRO A 15 -2.08 10.07 -2.78
N ILE A 16 -0.97 9.35 -2.65
CA ILE A 16 -0.14 9.33 -1.44
C ILE A 16 1.09 10.19 -1.69
N SER A 17 1.23 11.30 -0.96
CA SER A 17 2.37 12.21 -1.11
C SER A 17 3.69 11.47 -0.91
N VAL A 18 4.70 11.80 -1.72
CA VAL A 18 6.07 11.28 -1.58
C VAL A 18 6.66 11.55 -0.20
N ASP A 19 6.25 12.64 0.48
CA ASP A 19 6.71 12.97 1.84
C ASP A 19 6.29 11.95 2.90
N ARG A 20 5.31 11.10 2.60
CA ARG A 20 4.85 10.01 3.48
C ARG A 20 5.58 8.70 3.21
N LEU A 21 6.37 8.63 2.14
CA LEU A 21 7.05 7.40 1.74
C LEU A 21 8.34 7.24 2.53
N SER A 22 8.56 6.03 3.01
CA SER A 22 9.85 5.56 3.48
C SER A 22 10.48 4.72 2.36
N LEU A 23 11.82 4.68 2.32
CA LEU A 23 12.59 3.80 1.40
C LEU A 23 12.31 4.05 -0.10
N MET A 24 11.98 5.27 -0.51
CA MET A 24 11.78 5.56 -1.93
C MET A 24 13.09 5.40 -2.71
N GLU A 25 13.13 4.44 -3.64
CA GLU A 25 14.27 4.26 -4.53
C GLU A 25 14.36 5.40 -5.56
N ALA A 26 15.58 5.91 -5.79
CA ALA A 26 15.81 7.09 -6.62
C ALA A 26 15.42 6.92 -8.10
N GLU A 27 15.25 5.68 -8.55
CA GLU A 27 14.88 5.33 -9.93
C GLU A 27 13.38 5.55 -10.21
N TYR A 28 12.57 5.68 -9.15
CA TYR A 28 11.14 5.88 -9.21
C TYR A 28 10.79 7.34 -8.90
N ASP A 29 10.96 8.22 -9.89
CA ASP A 29 10.67 9.65 -9.75
C ASP A 29 9.16 9.91 -9.88
N PHE A 30 8.44 9.76 -8.77
CA PHE A 30 7.05 10.17 -8.70
C PHE A 30 6.98 11.70 -8.60
N ASN A 31 6.37 12.34 -9.61
CA ASN A 31 6.23 13.80 -9.74
C ASN A 31 5.57 14.55 -8.55
N SER A 32 5.14 13.85 -7.50
CA SER A 32 4.72 14.40 -6.18
C SER A 32 3.99 13.37 -5.31
N ALA A 33 3.42 12.32 -5.91
CA ALA A 33 2.61 11.33 -5.18
C ALA A 33 2.51 10.00 -5.93
N LEU A 34 2.28 8.92 -5.17
CA LEU A 34 1.84 7.65 -5.73
C LEU A 34 0.43 7.79 -6.33
N PRO A 35 0.17 7.24 -7.53
CA PRO A 35 -1.08 7.44 -8.24
C PRO A 35 -2.22 6.55 -7.72
N VAL A 36 -3.45 7.07 -7.75
CA VAL A 36 -4.66 6.28 -7.44
C VAL A 36 -4.70 4.98 -8.26
N GLY A 37 -5.05 3.88 -7.61
CA GLY A 37 -5.09 2.55 -8.21
C GLY A 37 -3.76 1.81 -8.16
N LEU A 38 -2.67 2.43 -7.72
CA LEU A 38 -1.43 1.70 -7.45
C LEU A 38 -1.68 0.62 -6.40
N VAL A 39 -1.15 -0.56 -6.68
CA VAL A 39 -1.33 -1.75 -5.87
C VAL A 39 -0.17 -1.88 -4.89
N GLY A 40 -0.48 -2.23 -3.65
CA GLY A 40 0.52 -2.52 -2.62
C GLY A 40 0.09 -3.69 -1.74
N THR A 41 0.98 -4.11 -0.86
CA THR A 41 0.78 -5.24 0.06
C THR A 41 0.88 -4.75 1.49
N ILE A 42 -0.07 -5.12 2.35
CA ILE A 42 0.04 -4.83 3.79
C ILE A 42 1.13 -5.73 4.38
N VAL A 43 2.22 -5.14 4.83
CA VAL A 43 3.38 -5.85 5.41
C VAL A 43 3.46 -5.72 6.92
N ASP A 44 2.74 -4.77 7.52
CA ASP A 44 2.56 -4.68 8.97
C ASP A 44 1.27 -3.95 9.36
N ILE A 45 0.77 -4.20 10.57
CA ILE A 45 -0.43 -3.56 11.13
C ILE A 45 -0.10 -3.04 12.52
N HIS A 46 0.03 -1.72 12.63
CA HIS A 46 0.20 -1.03 13.91
C HIS A 46 -1.16 -0.72 14.53
N GLN A 47 -1.41 -1.26 15.72
CA GLN A 47 -2.61 -0.98 16.50
C GLN A 47 -2.23 -0.17 17.74
N ASP A 48 -2.29 1.16 17.61
CA ASP A 48 -2.08 2.09 18.73
C ASP A 48 -3.35 2.91 19.00
N ASN A 49 -3.40 3.57 20.16
CA ASN A 49 -4.48 4.51 20.47
C ASN A 49 -4.10 5.89 19.88
N PRO A 50 -4.81 6.45 18.87
CA PRO A 50 -6.25 6.30 18.63
C PRO A 50 -6.68 5.62 17.30
N GLY A 51 -5.88 4.74 16.68
CA GLY A 51 -6.30 4.09 15.44
C GLY A 51 -5.36 3.02 14.89
N ILE A 52 -5.81 2.36 13.82
CA ILE A 52 -5.03 1.36 13.11
C ILE A 52 -4.30 2.02 11.94
N ASP A 53 -3.00 1.78 11.86
CA ASP A 53 -2.14 2.14 10.74
C ASP A 53 -1.67 0.88 10.02
N TYR A 54 -1.71 0.91 8.69
CA TYR A 54 -1.29 -0.21 7.84
C TYR A 54 0.00 0.19 7.14
N LEU A 55 1.07 -0.55 7.40
CA LEU A 55 2.31 -0.38 6.64
C LEU A 55 2.16 -1.12 5.32
N VAL A 56 2.25 -0.38 4.22
CA VAL A 56 2.03 -0.90 2.87
C VAL A 56 3.31 -0.77 2.06
N GLU A 57 3.77 -1.90 1.54
CA GLU A 57 4.87 -2.00 0.58
C GLU A 57 4.34 -1.87 -0.86
N PHE A 58 5.04 -1.10 -1.67
CA PHE A 58 4.82 -0.96 -3.10
C PHE A 58 6.03 -1.54 -3.83
N ALA A 59 5.75 -2.49 -4.72
CA ALA A 59 6.75 -3.18 -5.52
C ALA A 59 6.48 -2.97 -7.01
N ASP A 60 7.54 -3.02 -7.80
CA ASP A 60 7.48 -2.94 -9.25
C ASP A 60 6.94 -4.25 -9.87
N SER A 61 6.96 -4.33 -11.21
CA SER A 61 6.48 -5.51 -11.93
C SER A 61 7.35 -6.76 -11.74
N ASP A 62 8.59 -6.60 -11.30
CA ASP A 62 9.51 -7.70 -11.01
C ASP A 62 9.42 -8.15 -9.54
N GLY A 63 8.59 -7.46 -8.74
CA GLY A 63 8.40 -7.72 -7.32
C GLY A 63 9.49 -7.09 -6.44
N CYS A 64 10.27 -6.15 -6.97
CA CYS A 64 11.24 -5.39 -6.19
C CYS A 64 10.53 -4.22 -5.50
N GLU A 65 10.69 -4.16 -4.17
CA GLU A 65 10.20 -3.04 -3.37
C GLU A 65 10.84 -1.73 -3.85
N PHE A 66 10.02 -0.68 -4.00
CA PHE A 66 10.52 0.66 -4.30
C PHE A 66 10.02 1.75 -3.34
N ALA A 67 9.01 1.48 -2.53
CA ALA A 67 8.48 2.42 -1.53
C ALA A 67 7.64 1.73 -0.46
N ILE A 68 7.59 2.30 0.74
CA ILE A 68 6.66 1.90 1.80
C ILE A 68 5.93 3.13 2.35
N ALA A 69 4.65 3.00 2.71
CA ALA A 69 3.91 4.06 3.39
C ALA A 69 2.99 3.52 4.49
N TYR A 70 2.80 4.31 5.55
CA TYR A 70 1.69 4.10 6.49
C TYR A 70 0.39 4.69 5.94
N LEU A 71 -0.64 3.85 5.80
CA LEU A 71 -1.96 4.21 5.30
C LEU A 71 -3.05 3.96 6.35
N LYS A 72 -4.09 4.80 6.33
CA LYS A 72 -5.35 4.58 7.05
C LYS A 72 -6.30 3.72 6.21
N SER A 73 -7.22 3.01 6.86
CA SER A 73 -8.20 2.13 6.19
C SER A 73 -9.12 2.84 5.19
N ASN A 74 -9.25 4.17 5.24
CA ASN A 74 -10.04 4.97 4.30
C ASN A 74 -9.22 5.50 3.10
N GLU A 75 -7.94 5.13 3.00
CA GLU A 75 -7.03 5.53 1.93
C GLU A 75 -6.83 4.44 0.88
N PHE A 76 -7.33 3.22 1.14
CA PHE A 76 -7.18 2.09 0.23
C PHE A 76 -8.43 1.21 0.21
N LEU A 77 -8.48 0.32 -0.78
CA LEU A 77 -9.44 -0.77 -0.87
C LEU A 77 -8.68 -2.11 -0.88
N THR A 78 -9.04 -3.03 0.00
CA THR A 78 -8.54 -4.41 -0.05
C THR A 78 -9.07 -5.11 -1.30
N LEU A 79 -8.16 -5.61 -2.12
CA LEU A 79 -8.47 -6.39 -3.31
C LEU A 79 -8.68 -7.85 -2.92
N GLN A 80 -9.75 -8.45 -3.44
CA GLN A 80 -10.03 -9.87 -3.26
C GLN A 80 -9.81 -10.56 -4.58
N TYR A 81 -8.65 -11.20 -4.70
CA TYR A 81 -8.40 -12.12 -5.79
C TYR A 81 -8.85 -13.50 -5.33
N GLU A 82 -9.89 -14.02 -5.97
CA GLU A 82 -10.12 -15.46 -5.96
C GLU A 82 -9.12 -16.06 -6.94
N LEU A 83 -8.18 -16.85 -6.41
CA LEU A 83 -7.25 -17.59 -7.24
C LEU A 83 -8.06 -18.69 -7.96
N VAL A 84 -8.50 -18.38 -9.18
CA VAL A 84 -9.06 -19.39 -10.07
C VAL A 84 -7.89 -20.21 -10.59
N ALA A 85 -7.67 -21.38 -9.99
CA ALA A 85 -6.69 -22.32 -10.50
C ALA A 85 -7.04 -22.68 -11.96
N ALA A 86 -6.05 -22.53 -12.84
CA ALA A 86 -6.15 -22.90 -14.26
C ALA A 86 -5.96 -24.41 -14.45
#